data_AF-A0A2E3BCQ0-F1
#
_entry.id   AF-A0A2E3BCQ0-F1
#
_cell.length_a   1.000
_cell.length_b   1.000
_cell.length_c   1.000
_cell.angle_alpha   90.00
_cell.angle_beta   90.00
_cell.angle_gamma   90.00
#
_symmetry.space_group_name_H-M   'P 1'
#
loop_
_entity.id
_entity.type
_entity.pdbx_description
1 polymer ?
#
loop_
_entity_poly.entity_id
_entity_poly.type
_entity_poly.pdbx_seq_one_letter_code
_entity_poly.pdbx_strand_id
1 'polypeptide(L)'
;MKLLFTFVLMFLLLACEPVSTYEPEARPNGIPASALWVGGPDGGVYVKMQVADGNYSGTIYFDSTGEVWYEGRFIYSGNTPFDVSEVSTYSAWDGDTLYLVNGQKLDSLTYE
;
A
#
# COMPACT_ATOMS: atom_id res chain seq x y z
N MET A 1 -16.72 -38.48 -3.08
CA MET A 1 -16.81 -37.15 -3.72
C MET A 1 -17.09 -36.03 -2.70
N LYS A 2 -18.10 -36.14 -1.82
CA LYS A 2 -18.35 -35.13 -0.76
C LYS A 2 -17.17 -34.94 0.22
N LEU A 3 -16.57 -36.04 0.70
CA LEU A 3 -15.40 -36.01 1.60
C LEU A 3 -14.15 -35.36 0.97
N LEU A 4 -13.96 -35.52 -0.35
CA LEU A 4 -12.83 -34.91 -1.07
C LEU A 4 -13.02 -33.39 -1.19
N PHE A 5 -14.25 -32.94 -1.44
CA PHE A 5 -14.60 -31.50 -1.47
C PHE A 5 -14.41 -30.83 -0.11
N THR A 6 -14.80 -31.51 0.98
CA THR A 6 -14.62 -31.00 2.35
C THR A 6 -13.13 -30.86 2.71
N PHE A 7 -12.29 -31.80 2.28
CA PHE A 7 -10.86 -31.76 2.54
C PHE A 7 -10.17 -30.62 1.77
N VAL A 8 -10.55 -30.41 0.50
CA VAL A 8 -10.02 -29.31 -0.33
C VAL A 8 -10.43 -27.94 0.22
N LEU A 9 -11.67 -27.80 0.72
CA LEU A 9 -12.14 -26.56 1.34
C LEU A 9 -11.40 -26.24 2.65
N MET A 10 -11.01 -27.26 3.41
CA MET A 10 -10.26 -27.10 4.66
C MET A 10 -8.81 -26.67 4.43
N PHE A 11 -8.19 -27.08 3.31
CA PHE A 11 -6.86 -26.59 2.92
C PHE A 11 -6.87 -25.12 2.46
N LEU A 12 -7.94 -24.66 1.81
CA LEU A 12 -8.07 -23.27 1.36
C LEU A 12 -8.19 -22.27 2.53
N LEU A 13 -8.74 -22.69 3.67
CA LEU A 13 -8.88 -21.85 4.86
C LEU A 13 -7.58 -21.71 5.67
N LEU A 14 -6.59 -22.58 5.45
CA LEU A 14 -5.27 -22.52 6.11
C LEU A 14 -4.24 -21.71 5.30
N ALA A 15 -4.56 -21.28 4.08
CA ALA A 15 -3.67 -20.50 3.22
C ALA A 15 -3.69 -18.99 3.52
N CYS A 16 -4.36 -18.56 4.60
CA CYS A 16 -4.29 -17.18 5.07
C CYS A 16 -2.96 -16.99 5.82
N GLU A 17 -1.86 -16.87 5.08
CA GLU A 17 -0.58 -16.50 5.66
C GLU A 17 -0.60 -15.01 6.06
N PRO A 18 0.05 -14.63 7.18
CA PRO A 18 0.25 -13.23 7.49
C PRO A 18 0.99 -12.56 6.33
N VAL A 19 0.56 -11.37 5.93
CA VAL A 19 1.20 -10.58 4.88
C VAL A 19 2.67 -10.39 5.26
N SER A 20 3.54 -11.17 4.64
CA SER A 20 4.98 -10.97 4.72
C SER A 20 5.26 -9.60 4.12
N THR A 21 5.81 -8.68 4.91
CA THR A 21 6.31 -7.40 4.41
C THR A 21 7.57 -7.69 3.59
N TYR A 22 7.38 -8.12 2.34
CA TYR A 22 8.45 -8.35 1.37
C TYR A 22 8.94 -6.98 0.88
N GLU A 23 9.58 -6.21 1.75
CA GLU A 23 10.35 -5.06 1.29
C GLU A 23 11.59 -5.59 0.55
N PRO A 24 11.90 -5.09 -0.66
CA PRO A 24 13.11 -5.47 -1.38
C PRO A 24 14.36 -5.25 -0.53
N GLU A 25 15.30 -6.21 -0.54
CA GLU A 25 16.55 -6.12 0.26
C GLU A 25 17.37 -4.85 -0.06
N ALA A 26 17.30 -4.40 -1.31
CA ALA A 26 17.97 -3.20 -1.79
C ALA A 26 16.97 -2.06 -2.00
N ARG A 27 16.94 -1.09 -1.08
CA ARG A 27 16.23 0.17 -1.26
C ARG A 27 17.04 1.10 -2.19
N PRO A 28 16.45 1.62 -3.29
CA PRO A 28 17.13 2.58 -4.16
C PRO A 28 17.59 3.85 -3.42
N ASN A 29 18.66 4.46 -3.94
CA ASN A 29 19.11 5.76 -3.46
C ASN A 29 18.05 6.84 -3.73
N GLY A 30 17.90 7.79 -2.81
CA GLY A 30 16.95 8.91 -2.95
C GLY A 30 15.59 8.68 -2.26
N ILE A 31 15.27 7.43 -1.91
CA ILE A 31 14.06 7.12 -1.12
C ILE A 31 14.33 7.47 0.35
N PRO A 32 13.54 8.36 0.98
CA PRO A 32 13.71 8.69 2.39
C PRO A 32 13.49 7.47 3.28
N ALA A 33 14.25 7.34 4.38
CA ALA A 33 14.07 6.25 5.36
C ALA A 33 12.65 6.22 5.98
N SER A 34 11.96 7.36 5.99
CA SER A 34 10.57 7.47 6.46
C SER A 34 9.52 7.00 5.44
N ALA A 35 9.92 6.66 4.22
CA ALA A 35 8.99 6.13 3.22
C ALA A 35 8.76 4.63 3.47
N LEU A 36 7.50 4.23 3.51
CA LEU A 36 7.04 2.88 3.81
C LEU A 36 6.99 2.06 2.53
N TRP A 37 7.41 0.80 2.57
CA TRP A 37 7.19 -0.13 1.47
C TRP A 37 5.71 -0.53 1.42
N VAL A 38 5.06 -0.30 0.28
CA VAL A 38 3.68 -0.74 0.01
C VAL A 38 3.69 -1.61 -1.23
N GLY A 39 3.68 -2.93 -1.03
CA GLY A 39 3.79 -3.91 -2.10
C GLY A 39 3.91 -5.34 -1.60
N GLY A 40 4.22 -6.24 -2.52
CA GLY A 40 4.40 -7.66 -2.25
C GLY A 40 5.54 -8.28 -3.07
N PRO A 41 5.59 -9.62 -3.15
CA PRO A 41 6.63 -10.35 -3.89
C PRO A 41 6.77 -9.94 -5.36
N ASP A 42 5.67 -9.49 -5.97
CA ASP A 42 5.60 -9.11 -7.39
C ASP A 42 5.96 -7.63 -7.64
N GLY A 43 6.32 -6.88 -6.59
CA GLY A 43 6.69 -5.47 -6.66
C GLY A 43 5.80 -4.57 -5.80
N GLY A 44 6.06 -3.26 -5.89
CA GLY A 44 5.40 -2.27 -5.06
C GLY A 44 5.92 -0.86 -5.28
N VAL A 45 5.62 0.00 -4.32
CA VAL A 45 6.11 1.38 -4.29
C VAL A 45 6.55 1.75 -2.88
N TYR A 46 7.37 2.80 -2.79
CA TYR A 46 7.61 3.44 -1.50
C TYR A 46 6.68 4.63 -1.34
N VAL A 47 6.09 4.76 -0.16
CA VAL A 47 5.05 5.74 0.14
C VAL A 47 5.48 6.60 1.31
N LYS A 48 5.51 7.92 1.11
CA LYS A 48 5.70 8.89 2.19
C LYS A 48 4.48 9.80 2.27
N MET A 49 3.59 9.51 3.22
CA MET A 49 2.38 10.29 3.45
C MET A 49 2.53 11.25 4.62
N GLN A 50 1.78 12.36 4.53
CA GLN A 50 1.66 13.39 5.54
C GLN A 50 0.19 13.81 5.63
N VAL A 51 -0.25 14.13 6.83
CA VAL A 51 -1.59 14.65 7.10
C VAL A 51 -1.48 15.96 7.89
N ALA A 52 -2.16 17.00 7.41
CA ALA A 52 -2.23 18.31 8.06
C ALA A 52 -3.64 18.88 7.91
N ASP A 53 -4.27 19.23 9.04
CA ASP A 53 -5.64 19.77 9.08
C ASP A 53 -6.66 18.90 8.30
N GLY A 54 -6.49 17.57 8.35
CA GLY A 54 -7.34 16.62 7.64
C GLY A 54 -7.07 16.49 6.14
N ASN A 55 -6.09 17.22 5.60
CA ASN A 55 -5.66 17.11 4.21
C ASN A 55 -4.51 16.13 4.10
N TYR A 56 -4.60 15.22 3.12
CA TYR A 56 -3.59 14.20 2.85
C TYR A 56 -2.73 14.63 1.67
N SER A 57 -1.42 14.52 1.83
CA SER A 57 -0.43 14.74 0.77
C SER A 57 0.71 13.75 0.91
N GLY A 58 1.40 13.45 -0.17
CA GLY A 58 2.54 12.56 -0.09
C GLY A 58 3.29 12.40 -1.38
N THR A 59 4.29 11.53 -1.31
CA THR A 59 5.15 11.16 -2.43
C THR A 59 5.13 9.65 -2.59
N ILE A 60 4.90 9.19 -3.82
CA ILE A 60 5.02 7.80 -4.25
C ILE A 60 6.31 7.69 -5.06
N TYR A 61 7.17 6.74 -4.72
CA TYR A 61 8.44 6.49 -5.40
C TYR A 61 8.42 5.14 -6.11
N PHE A 62 9.04 5.09 -7.29
CA PHE A 62 9.32 3.83 -7.97
C PHE A 62 10.28 2.99 -7.14
N ASP A 63 9.95 1.71 -6.97
CA ASP A 63 10.74 0.72 -6.25
C ASP A 63 12.07 0.36 -6.95
N SER A 64 12.12 0.48 -8.27
CA SER A 64 13.28 0.14 -9.09
C SER A 64 14.32 1.26 -9.22
N THR A 65 13.89 2.52 -9.19
CA THR A 65 14.78 3.68 -9.43
C THR A 65 14.89 4.63 -8.24
N GLY A 66 13.89 4.66 -7.35
CA GLY A 66 13.78 5.68 -6.30
C GLY A 66 13.31 7.05 -6.81
N GLU A 67 12.98 7.17 -8.09
CA GLU A 67 12.41 8.39 -8.65
C GLU A 67 10.97 8.60 -8.18
N VAL A 68 10.53 9.85 -8.16
CA VAL A 68 9.15 10.21 -7.82
C VAL A 68 8.22 9.76 -8.95
N TRP A 69 7.27 8.88 -8.62
CA TRP A 69 6.14 8.54 -9.49
C TRP A 69 5.05 9.62 -9.36
N TYR A 70 4.71 9.99 -8.11
CA TYR A 70 3.71 11.01 -7.83
C TYR A 70 4.12 11.83 -6.61
N GLU A 71 3.88 13.15 -6.65
CA GLU A 71 3.98 14.03 -5.49
C GLU A 71 2.83 15.02 -5.52
N GLY A 72 2.04 15.05 -4.44
CA GLY A 72 0.89 15.94 -4.41
C GLY A 72 -0.15 15.61 -3.35
N ARG A 73 -1.38 16.07 -3.59
CA ARG A 73 -2.53 15.91 -2.68
C ARG A 73 -3.31 14.67 -3.02
N PHE A 74 -3.90 14.05 -2.01
CA PHE A 74 -4.80 12.92 -2.17
C PHE A 74 -6.20 13.26 -1.67
N ILE A 75 -7.23 12.73 -2.34
CA ILE A 75 -8.61 12.73 -1.87
C ILE A 75 -8.83 11.44 -1.10
N TYR A 76 -9.05 11.56 0.22
CA TYR A 76 -9.37 10.43 1.07
C TYR A 76 -10.86 10.09 1.02
N SER A 77 -11.19 8.81 0.78
CA SER A 77 -12.58 8.34 0.71
C SER A 77 -13.21 8.05 2.08
N GLY A 78 -12.40 7.97 3.14
CA GLY A 78 -12.85 7.62 4.47
C GLY A 78 -13.31 8.81 5.30
N ASN A 79 -13.94 8.52 6.44
CA ASN A 79 -14.45 9.52 7.39
C ASN A 79 -13.77 9.46 8.75
N THR A 80 -12.86 8.50 8.94
CA THR A 80 -12.11 8.29 10.18
C THR A 80 -10.62 8.50 9.89
N PRO A 81 -9.88 9.29 10.69
CA PRO A 81 -8.44 9.42 10.54
C PRO A 81 -7.75 8.06 10.68
N PHE A 82 -6.60 7.91 10.03
CA PHE A 82 -5.74 6.73 10.15
C PHE A 82 -4.28 7.17 10.31
N ASP A 83 -3.43 6.26 10.81
CA ASP A 83 -2.01 6.53 10.96
C ASP A 83 -1.28 6.35 9.63
N VAL A 84 -0.80 7.47 9.08
CA VAL A 84 -0.08 7.52 7.80
C VAL A 84 1.35 6.97 7.90
N SER A 85 1.85 6.74 9.12
CA SER A 85 3.18 6.18 9.36
C SER A 85 3.18 4.66 9.54
N GLU A 86 2.00 4.03 9.58
CA GLU A 86 1.86 2.60 9.80
C GLU A 86 1.66 1.84 8.48
N VAL A 87 2.66 1.02 8.12
CA VAL A 87 2.66 0.25 6.86
C VAL A 87 1.46 -0.68 6.74
N SER A 88 1.00 -1.26 7.86
CA SER A 88 -0.16 -2.16 7.90
C SER A 88 -1.49 -1.49 7.55
N THR A 89 -1.52 -0.16 7.43
CA THR A 89 -2.70 0.57 6.97
C THR A 89 -2.85 0.50 5.46
N TYR A 90 -1.77 0.30 4.72
CA TYR A 90 -1.72 0.33 3.27
C TYR A 90 -1.82 -1.06 2.67
N SER A 91 -2.48 -1.15 1.51
CA SER A 91 -2.67 -2.40 0.77
C SER A 91 -1.88 -2.38 -0.53
N ALA A 92 -2.13 -1.40 -1.41
CA ALA A 92 -1.52 -1.34 -2.74
C ALA A 92 -1.61 0.06 -3.34
N TRP A 93 -0.78 0.29 -4.36
CA TRP A 93 -0.85 1.43 -5.28
C TRP A 93 -1.05 0.90 -6.71
N ASP A 94 -1.98 1.47 -7.48
CA ASP A 94 -2.26 1.04 -8.86
C ASP A 94 -1.83 2.03 -9.95
N GLY A 95 -1.25 3.18 -9.56
CA GLY A 95 -0.82 4.23 -10.48
C GLY A 95 -1.53 5.56 -10.26
N ASP A 96 -2.73 5.55 -9.68
CA ASP A 96 -3.46 6.77 -9.30
C ASP A 96 -4.14 6.67 -7.92
N THR A 97 -4.34 5.46 -7.39
CA THR A 97 -5.08 5.19 -6.16
C THR A 97 -4.23 4.41 -5.17
N LEU A 98 -4.11 4.93 -3.94
CA LEU A 98 -3.48 4.26 -2.82
C LEU A 98 -4.58 3.62 -1.94
N TYR A 99 -4.66 2.29 -1.97
CA TYR A 99 -5.65 1.50 -1.25
C TYR A 99 -5.23 1.26 0.20
N LEU A 100 -6.19 1.37 1.12
CA LEU A 100 -6.02 1.02 2.52
C LEU A 100 -6.62 -0.36 2.80
N VAL A 101 -6.07 -1.06 3.80
CA VAL A 101 -6.50 -2.42 4.18
C VAL A 101 -7.97 -2.46 4.62
N ASN A 102 -8.50 -1.37 5.16
CA ASN A 102 -9.89 -1.26 5.59
C ASN A 102 -10.90 -0.98 4.45
N GLY A 103 -10.46 -0.99 3.19
CA GLY A 103 -11.29 -0.76 2.02
C GLY A 103 -11.50 0.72 1.66
N GLN A 104 -10.92 1.65 2.42
CA GLN A 104 -10.85 3.07 2.05
C GLN A 104 -9.66 3.31 1.11
N LYS A 105 -9.61 4.50 0.51
CA LYS A 105 -8.59 4.84 -0.48
C LYS A 105 -8.22 6.32 -0.46
N LEU A 106 -7.08 6.60 -1.06
CA LEU A 106 -6.54 7.92 -1.34
C LEU A 106 -6.35 8.04 -2.86
N ASP A 107 -7.20 8.81 -3.52
CA ASP A 107 -7.09 9.07 -4.96
C ASP A 107 -6.13 10.25 -5.19
N SER A 108 -5.11 10.10 -6.03
CA SER A 108 -4.21 11.18 -6.37
C SER A 108 -4.95 12.31 -7.09
N LEU A 109 -4.67 13.54 -6.70
CA LEU A 109 -5.26 14.71 -7.34
C LEU A 109 -4.39 15.10 -8.54
N THR A 110 -4.79 14.67 -9.73
CA THR A 110 -4.23 15.15 -10.99
C THR A 110 -5.01 16.41 -11.40
N TYR A 111 -4.33 17.53 -11.58
CA TYR A 111 -4.96 18.70 -12.18
C TYR A 111 -5.09 18.45 -13.69
N GLU A 112 -6.33 18.36 -14.19
CA GLU A 112 -6.61 18.53 -15.62
C GLU A 112 -6.45 19.99 -16.05
#